data_AF-A0A1Y3RNR0-F1
#
_entry.id   AF-A0A1Y3RNR0-F1
#
_cell.length_a   1.000
_cell.length_b   1.000
_cell.length_c   1.000
_cell.angle_alpha   90.00
_cell.angle_beta   90.00
_cell.angle_gamma   90.00
#
_symmetry.space_group_name_H-M   'P 1'
#
loop_
_entity.id
_entity.type
_entity.pdbx_description
1 polymer ?
#
loop_
_entity_poly.entity_id
_entity_poly.type
_entity_poly.pdbx_seq_one_letter_code
_entity_poly.pdbx_strand_id
1 'polypeptide(L)'
;MNERAAKMGVWAHFILTLASFILSLYLLLFWRHDGTLTFVLIAVWLGYLAYTLFRGMADLLGPQRRMTNFTRMLDRWQDAFGKRSSALALLTFMTLIVGAIKIIVPILIMQL
;
A
#
# COMPACT_ATOMS: atom_id res chain seq x y z
N MET A 1 -2.06 -16.17 -17.06
CA MET A 1 -1.44 -16.90 -15.91
C MET A 1 -0.95 -15.97 -14.77
N ASN A 2 -0.53 -14.72 -15.05
CA ASN A 2 -0.09 -13.74 -14.04
C ASN A 2 -1.22 -12.96 -13.33
N GLU A 3 -2.45 -13.02 -13.82
CA GLU A 3 -3.58 -12.26 -13.25
C GLU A 3 -3.92 -12.63 -11.79
N ARG A 4 -3.84 -13.91 -11.40
CA ARG A 4 -4.09 -14.31 -10.00
C ARG A 4 -3.06 -13.70 -9.05
N ALA A 5 -1.78 -13.71 -9.42
CA ALA A 5 -0.72 -13.15 -8.60
C ALA A 5 -0.81 -11.61 -8.52
N ALA A 6 -1.12 -10.96 -9.65
CA ALA A 6 -1.39 -9.53 -9.68
C ALA A 6 -2.59 -9.16 -8.78
N LYS A 7 -3.68 -9.93 -8.86
CA LYS A 7 -4.87 -9.74 -8.02
C LYS A 7 -4.55 -9.89 -6.54
N MET A 8 -3.77 -10.90 -6.16
CA MET A 8 -3.32 -11.10 -4.77
C MET A 8 -2.42 -9.95 -4.31
N GLY A 9 -1.50 -9.45 -5.13
CA GLY A 9 -0.66 -8.29 -4.81
C GLY A 9 -1.48 -7.01 -4.58
N VAL A 10 -2.48 -6.75 -5.43
CA VAL A 10 -3.41 -5.62 -5.25
C VAL A 10 -4.21 -5.76 -3.96
N TRP A 11 -4.74 -6.95 -3.67
CA TRP A 11 -5.46 -7.21 -2.42
C TRP A 11 -4.57 -7.07 -1.18
N ALA A 12 -3.34 -7.58 -1.22
CA ALA A 12 -2.39 -7.45 -0.13
C ALA A 12 -2.05 -5.97 0.13
N HIS A 13 -1.78 -5.20 -0.92
CA HIS A 13 -1.57 -3.76 -0.80
C HIS A 13 -2.79 -3.06 -0.18
N PHE A 14 -4.00 -3.41 -0.63
CA PHE A 14 -5.24 -2.83 -0.11
C PHE A 14 -5.43 -3.12 1.38
N ILE A 15 -5.29 -4.39 1.79
CA ILE A 15 -5.42 -4.83 3.19
C ILE A 15 -4.37 -4.14 4.08
N LEU A 16 -3.12 -4.07 3.64
CA LEU A 16 -2.04 -3.38 4.37
C LEU A 16 -2.33 -1.89 4.54
N THR A 17 -2.90 -1.27 3.50
CA THR A 17 -3.32 0.14 3.57
C THR A 17 -4.46 0.34 4.55
N LEU A 18 -5.44 -0.57 4.56
CA LEU A 18 -6.56 -0.52 5.49
C LEU A 18 -6.10 -0.71 6.94
N ALA A 19 -5.22 -1.67 7.20
CA ALA A 19 -4.64 -1.89 8.51
C ALA A 19 -3.85 -0.65 8.99
N SER A 20 -3.02 -0.07 8.12
CA SER A 20 -2.30 1.18 8.41
C SER A 20 -3.24 2.36 8.67
N PHE A 21 -4.35 2.44 7.94
CA PHE A 21 -5.37 3.47 8.15
C PHE A 21 -6.02 3.33 9.52
N ILE A 22 -6.44 2.12 9.89
CA ILE A 22 -7.01 1.83 11.21
C ILE A 22 -6.00 2.15 12.32
N LEU A 23 -4.73 1.75 12.15
CA LEU A 23 -3.67 2.07 13.09
C LEU A 23 -3.47 3.59 13.24
N SER A 24 -3.39 4.31 12.12
CA SER A 24 -3.20 5.76 12.13
C SER A 24 -4.38 6.50 12.74
N LEU A 25 -5.60 6.00 12.51
CA LEU A 25 -6.83 6.53 13.12
C LEU A 25 -6.84 6.28 14.63
N TYR A 26 -6.45 5.08 15.06
CA TYR A 26 -6.30 4.76 16.47
C TYR A 26 -5.29 5.69 17.15
N LEU A 27 -4.12 5.89 16.53
CA LEU A 27 -3.09 6.78 17.07
C LEU A 27 -3.56 8.24 17.12
N LEU A 28 -4.24 8.73 16.08
CA LEU A 28 -4.81 10.08 16.08
C LEU A 28 -5.82 10.28 17.22
N LEU A 29 -6.71 9.32 17.46
CA LEU A 29 -7.82 9.48 18.40
C LEU A 29 -7.49 9.15 19.86
N PHE A 30 -6.60 8.19 20.10
CA PHE A 30 -6.37 7.63 21.43
C PHE A 30 -4.95 7.80 21.96
N TRP A 31 -4.00 8.19 21.12
CA TRP A 31 -2.63 8.46 21.58
C TRP A 31 -2.49 9.88 22.14
N ARG A 32 -1.54 10.04 23.06
CA ARG A 32 -1.21 11.34 23.63
C ARG A 32 -0.29 12.09 22.65
N HIS A 33 -0.76 13.22 22.15
CA HIS A 33 0.01 14.07 21.25
C HIS A 33 0.78 15.09 22.06
N ASP A 34 2.11 14.99 22.05
CA ASP A 34 2.98 15.89 22.82
C ASP A 34 3.13 17.29 22.16
N GLY A 35 2.58 17.49 20.95
CA GLY A 35 2.54 18.79 20.27
C GLY A 35 1.58 18.88 19.08
N THR A 36 1.34 20.11 18.59
CA THR A 36 0.47 20.40 17.43
C THR A 36 1.01 19.81 16.13
N LEU A 37 2.34 19.70 16.00
CA LEU A 37 2.99 19.16 14.79
C LEU A 37 2.66 17.68 14.59
N THR A 38 2.77 16.86 15.65
CA THR A 38 2.47 15.43 15.65
C THR A 38 1.03 15.16 15.22
N PHE A 39 0.08 15.97 15.74
CA PHE A 39 -1.33 15.90 15.38
C PHE A 39 -1.58 16.25 13.90
N VAL A 40 -0.94 17.29 13.38
CA VAL A 40 -1.08 17.68 11.96
C VAL A 40 -0.46 16.61 11.05
N LEU A 41 0.71 16.09 11.37
CA LEU A 41 1.41 15.09 10.57
C LEU A 41 0.61 13.78 10.49
N ILE A 42 0.05 13.30 11.61
CA ILE A 42 -0.76 12.08 11.59
C ILE A 42 -2.08 12.30 10.83
N ALA A 43 -2.69 13.49 10.92
CA ALA A 43 -3.89 13.82 10.14
C ALA A 43 -3.62 13.85 8.63
N VAL A 44 -2.50 14.46 8.21
CA VAL A 44 -2.05 14.46 6.81
C VAL A 44 -1.79 13.04 6.32
N TRP A 45 -1.10 12.23 7.14
CA TRP A 45 -0.84 10.83 6.85
C TRP A 45 -2.14 10.02 6.67
N LEU A 46 -3.12 10.26 7.52
CA LEU A 46 -4.44 9.62 7.45
C LEU A 46 -5.20 10.02 6.19
N GLY A 47 -5.12 11.30 5.78
CA GLY A 47 -5.65 11.78 4.51
C GLY A 47 -5.01 11.09 3.29
N TYR A 48 -3.69 10.89 3.31
CA TYR A 48 -2.99 10.12 2.28
C TYR A 48 -3.47 8.66 2.23
N LEU A 49 -3.58 8.00 3.39
CA LEU A 49 -4.06 6.64 3.47
C LEU A 49 -5.51 6.50 2.97
N ALA A 50 -6.41 7.43 3.34
CA ALA A 50 -7.78 7.49 2.81
C ALA A 50 -7.79 7.61 1.28
N TYR A 51 -7.01 8.54 0.72
CA TYR A 51 -6.88 8.68 -0.73
C TYR A 51 -6.41 7.38 -1.39
N THR A 52 -5.39 6.72 -0.83
CA THR A 52 -4.88 5.45 -1.37
C THR A 52 -5.89 4.31 -1.26
N LEU A 53 -6.73 4.28 -0.22
CA LEU A 53 -7.83 3.32 -0.08
C LEU A 53 -8.92 3.55 -1.14
N PHE A 54 -9.39 4.78 -1.32
CA PHE A 54 -10.40 5.10 -2.33
C PHE A 54 -9.89 4.79 -3.74
N ARG A 55 -8.64 5.14 -4.03
CA ARG A 55 -8.00 4.80 -5.29
C ARG A 55 -7.86 3.28 -5.46
N GLY A 56 -7.46 2.55 -4.42
CA GLY A 56 -7.39 1.09 -4.44
C GLY A 56 -8.75 0.43 -4.64
N MET A 57 -9.83 0.94 -4.02
CA MET A 57 -11.21 0.49 -4.25
C MET A 57 -11.65 0.76 -5.68
N ALA A 58 -11.40 1.95 -6.21
CA ALA A 58 -11.69 2.28 -7.60
C ALA A 58 -10.92 1.36 -8.57
N ASP A 59 -9.72 0.93 -8.19
CA ASP A 59 -8.90 0.00 -8.98
C ASP A 59 -9.44 -1.44 -8.94
N LEU A 60 -10.06 -1.84 -7.83
CA LEU A 60 -10.70 -3.15 -7.66
C LEU A 60 -12.08 -3.23 -8.33
N LEU A 61 -12.80 -2.10 -8.41
CA LEU A 61 -14.16 -2.01 -8.94
C LEU A 61 -14.22 -1.50 -10.40
N GLY A 62 -13.13 -0.88 -10.89
CA GLY A 62 -13.06 -0.28 -12.22
C GLY A 62 -12.82 -1.27 -13.37
N PRO A 63 -12.90 -0.78 -14.63
CA PRO A 63 -12.76 -1.62 -15.82
C PRO A 63 -11.38 -2.29 -15.92
N GLN A 64 -11.35 -3.51 -16.48
CA GLN A 64 -10.18 -4.42 -16.63
C GLN A 64 -8.89 -3.79 -17.21
N ARG A 65 -8.92 -2.55 -17.72
CA ARG A 65 -7.77 -1.79 -18.26
C ARG A 65 -6.58 -1.70 -17.29
N ARG A 66 -6.82 -1.59 -15.97
CA ARG A 66 -5.72 -1.58 -14.98
C ARG A 66 -5.12 -2.95 -14.75
N MET A 67 -5.94 -4.00 -14.78
CA MET A 67 -5.45 -5.38 -14.74
C MET A 67 -4.49 -5.62 -15.90
N THR A 68 -4.86 -5.18 -17.11
CA THR A 68 -4.01 -5.24 -18.31
C THR A 68 -2.68 -4.50 -18.13
N ASN A 69 -2.69 -3.32 -17.50
CA ASN A 69 -1.46 -2.56 -17.22
C ASN A 69 -0.55 -3.29 -16.21
N PHE A 70 -1.12 -3.89 -15.17
CA PHE A 70 -0.37 -4.71 -14.22
C PHE A 70 0.23 -5.95 -14.88
N THR A 71 -0.54 -6.64 -15.71
CA THR A 71 -0.05 -7.80 -16.46
C THR A 71 1.12 -7.40 -17.37
N ARG A 72 1.00 -6.28 -18.10
CA ARG A 72 2.09 -5.72 -18.92
C ARG A 72 3.33 -5.29 -18.14
N MET A 73 3.17 -4.93 -16.86
CA MET A 73 4.31 -4.60 -15.99
C MET A 73 5.02 -5.87 -15.52
N LEU A 74 4.26 -6.89 -15.12
CA LEU A 74 4.78 -8.20 -14.75
C LEU A 74 5.47 -8.90 -15.92
N ASP A 75 4.92 -8.80 -17.13
CA ASP A 75 5.52 -9.39 -18.33
C ASP A 75 6.87 -8.70 -18.64
N ARG A 76 6.93 -7.36 -18.55
CA ARG A 76 8.20 -6.61 -18.69
C ARG A 76 9.24 -7.01 -17.64
N TRP A 77 8.84 -7.27 -16.41
CA TRP A 77 9.76 -7.77 -15.37
C TRP A 77 10.19 -9.21 -15.67
N GLN A 78 9.28 -10.05 -16.12
CA GLN A 78 9.61 -11.42 -16.50
C GLN A 78 10.64 -11.45 -17.64
N ASP A 79 10.49 -10.57 -18.63
CA ASP A 79 11.47 -10.41 -19.72
C ASP A 79 12.82 -9.92 -19.21
N ALA A 80 12.83 -8.94 -18.30
CA ALA A 80 14.08 -8.39 -17.73
C ALA A 80 14.82 -9.40 -16.83
N PHE A 81 14.11 -10.20 -16.04
CA PHE A 81 14.72 -11.15 -15.11
C PHE A 81 14.89 -12.56 -15.70
N GLY A 82 14.41 -12.80 -16.92
CA GLY A 82 14.43 -14.10 -17.61
C GLY A 82 13.59 -15.20 -16.93
N LYS A 83 13.00 -14.95 -15.76
CA LYS A 83 12.24 -15.91 -14.95
C LYS A 83 11.03 -15.25 -14.31
N ARG A 84 9.89 -15.92 -14.42
CA ARG A 84 8.62 -15.52 -13.80
C ARG A 84 8.69 -15.43 -12.28
N SER A 85 9.43 -16.34 -11.64
CA SER A 85 9.59 -16.38 -10.18
C SER A 85 10.27 -15.11 -9.64
N SER A 86 11.24 -14.56 -10.36
CA SER A 86 11.94 -13.33 -9.98
C SER A 86 11.03 -12.10 -10.05
N ALA A 87 10.20 -12.00 -11.09
CA ALA A 87 9.22 -10.91 -11.21
C ALA A 87 8.17 -10.94 -10.09
N LEU A 88 7.71 -12.14 -9.70
CA LEU A 88 6.77 -12.32 -8.58
C LEU A 88 7.44 -12.07 -7.22
N ALA A 89 8.71 -12.43 -7.07
CA ALA A 89 9.50 -12.12 -5.87
C ALA A 89 9.66 -10.61 -5.70
N LEU A 90 9.96 -9.88 -6.79
CA LEU A 90 10.04 -8.42 -6.77
C LEU A 90 8.70 -7.78 -6.38
N LEU A 91 7.58 -8.25 -6.99
CA LEU A 91 6.25 -7.76 -6.63
C LEU A 91 5.95 -7.97 -5.14
N THR A 92 6.28 -9.14 -4.61
CA THR A 92 6.12 -9.48 -3.20
C THR A 92 6.97 -8.56 -2.32
N PHE A 93 8.25 -8.41 -2.66
CA PHE A 93 9.18 -7.56 -1.92
C PHE A 93 8.73 -6.10 -1.88
N MET A 94 8.31 -5.53 -3.00
CA MET A 94 7.78 -4.17 -3.06
C MET A 94 6.51 -4.03 -2.21
N THR A 95 5.62 -5.02 -2.26
CA THR A 95 4.38 -5.01 -1.47
C THR A 95 4.70 -5.02 0.03
N LEU A 96 5.66 -5.86 0.46
CA LEU A 96 6.11 -5.95 1.84
C LEU A 96 6.77 -4.66 2.33
N ILE A 97 7.69 -4.07 1.54
CA ILE A 97 8.35 -2.81 1.89
C ILE A 97 7.32 -1.69 2.04
N VAL A 98 6.40 -1.55 1.08
CA VAL A 98 5.37 -0.51 1.14
C VAL A 98 4.46 -0.72 2.34
N GLY A 99 4.11 -1.97 2.66
CA GLY A 99 3.38 -2.32 3.89
C GLY A 99 4.14 -1.92 5.16
N ALA A 100 5.42 -2.26 5.24
CA ALA A 100 6.28 -1.93 6.38
C ALA A 100 6.39 -0.41 6.58
N ILE A 101 6.63 0.35 5.51
CA ILE A 101 6.66 1.82 5.56
C ILE A 101 5.32 2.35 6.07
N LYS A 102 4.20 1.80 5.58
CA LYS A 102 2.86 2.22 6.00
C LYS A 102 2.60 2.02 7.49
N ILE A 103 3.26 1.05 8.12
CA ILE A 103 3.17 0.79 9.57
C ILE A 103 4.17 1.65 10.34
N ILE A 104 5.40 1.79 9.85
CA ILE A 104 6.48 2.50 10.55
C ILE A 104 6.26 4.01 10.59
N VAL A 105 5.81 4.62 9.48
CA VAL A 105 5.63 6.08 9.42
C VAL A 105 4.72 6.64 10.50
N PRO A 106 3.49 6.12 10.74
CA PRO A 106 2.64 6.67 11.78
C PRO A 106 3.25 6.49 13.18
N ILE A 107 4.06 5.44 13.40
CA ILE A 107 4.80 5.25 14.67
C ILE A 107 5.89 6.31 14.82
N LEU A 108 6.67 6.57 13.77
CA LEU A 108 7.71 7.61 13.79
C LEU A 108 7.12 9.01 13.99
N ILE A 109 5.95 9.28 13.42
CA ILE A 109 5.25 10.55 13.65
C ILE A 109 4.95 10.74 15.13
N MET A 110 4.53 9.69 15.85
CA MET A 110 4.25 9.77 17.30
C MET A 110 5.48 9.99 18.17
N GLN A 111 6.69 9.97 17.61
CA GLN A 111 7.95 10.18 18.32
C GLN A 111 8.54 11.58 18.10
N LEU A 112 7.88 12.41 17.29
CA LEU A 112 8.22 13.82 17.04
C LEU A 112 7.55 14.72 18.08
#